data_AF-A0AAD8W3V4-F1
#
_entry.id   AF-A0AAD8W3V4-F1
#
_cell.length_a   1.000
_cell.length_b   1.000
_cell.length_c   1.000
_cell.angle_alpha   90.00
_cell.angle_beta   90.00
_cell.angle_gamma   90.00
#
_symmetry.space_group_name_H-M   'P 1'
#
loop_
_entity.id
_entity.type
_entity.pdbx_description
1 polymer ?
#
loop_
_entity_poly.entity_id
_entity_poly.type
_entity_poly.pdbx_seq_one_letter_code
_entity_poly.pdbx_strand_id
1 'polypeptide(L)'
;MGIKLLRLAATLLSPGAAATSTASAADAQSAVLRATQHHPSTTPPYAHHLDALLAFGRGSRLSAAALASALTDRLRAASAGHGDAAVALKCLVLLRILLARGAFILRDQLLVALARHPASGRNPLALASFPLARSFAASSWVRFSARLLEVLLLLPDASRDGDADYLAALPNPRLISELAAFASVAAAVRQAPPPSCAPLRNTLIWEAVHLAEEDRVTAERNIAARVREMGERLDTLGLADAAELVCVLRRVEEGAASPPEWKWAGLDETVVADAARLRERAEEVLLRRTEQDMRLVRRDRAAASASARVVAPALGADVRFGSSRWAGNTVSSWR
;
A
#
# COMPACT_ATOMS: atom_id res chain seq x y z
N MET A 1 12.48 -49.99 21.03
CA MET A 1 13.46 -49.55 20.02
C MET A 1 13.01 -48.25 19.31
N GLY A 2 12.60 -47.18 20.04
CA GLY A 2 11.92 -46.02 19.40
C GLY A 2 12.47 -44.63 19.72
N ILE A 3 13.46 -44.49 20.61
CA ILE A 3 13.89 -43.17 21.13
C ILE A 3 15.30 -42.78 20.62
N LYS A 4 16.04 -43.71 20.00
CA LYS A 4 17.39 -43.45 19.47
C LYS A 4 17.40 -42.91 18.04
N LEU A 5 16.29 -42.99 17.30
CA LEU A 5 16.20 -42.47 15.91
C LEU A 5 15.89 -40.97 15.84
N LEU A 6 15.20 -40.40 16.83
CA LEU A 6 14.91 -38.95 16.86
C LEU A 6 16.14 -38.10 17.21
N ARG A 7 17.12 -38.63 17.96
CA ARG A 7 18.40 -37.93 18.21
C ARG A 7 19.37 -37.98 17.03
N LEU A 8 19.23 -38.94 16.12
CA LEU A 8 20.04 -39.03 14.90
C LEU A 8 19.48 -38.19 13.75
N ALA A 9 18.16 -37.96 13.70
CA ALA A 9 17.57 -37.01 12.76
C ALA A 9 17.97 -35.55 13.03
N ALA A 10 18.26 -35.20 14.30
CA ALA A 10 18.73 -33.87 14.69
C ALA A 10 20.20 -33.60 14.32
N THR A 11 20.99 -34.64 13.98
CA THR A 11 22.41 -34.52 13.59
C THR A 11 22.66 -34.65 12.10
N LEU A 12 21.63 -34.96 11.30
CA LEU A 12 21.71 -35.07 9.84
C LEU A 12 21.14 -33.85 9.09
N LEU A 13 20.57 -32.88 9.80
CA LEU A 13 20.42 -31.52 9.28
C LEU A 13 21.82 -30.88 9.29
N SER A 14 22.46 -30.89 8.12
CA SER A 14 23.79 -30.35 7.84
C SER A 14 24.23 -29.23 8.79
N PRO A 15 25.32 -29.41 9.57
CA PRO A 15 25.92 -28.31 10.32
C PRO A 15 26.42 -27.18 9.40
N GLY A 16 26.61 -27.47 8.10
CA GLY A 16 26.94 -26.48 7.09
C GLY A 16 25.80 -25.50 6.78
N ALA A 17 24.53 -25.94 6.80
CA ALA A 17 23.38 -25.07 6.52
C ALA A 17 23.02 -24.17 7.72
N ALA A 18 23.09 -24.72 8.93
CA ALA A 18 22.92 -23.94 10.15
C ALA A 18 24.06 -22.92 10.35
N ALA A 19 25.32 -23.34 10.18
CA ALA A 19 26.48 -22.45 10.31
C ALA A 19 26.52 -21.36 9.23
N THR A 20 26.16 -21.67 7.98
CA THR A 20 26.04 -20.64 6.92
C THR A 20 24.88 -19.69 7.16
N SER A 21 23.75 -20.16 7.69
CA SER A 21 22.63 -19.29 8.07
C SER A 21 22.99 -18.34 9.22
N THR A 22 23.72 -18.81 10.23
CA THR A 22 24.18 -17.98 11.35
C THR A 22 25.29 -17.01 10.95
N ALA A 23 26.20 -17.44 10.08
CA ALA A 23 27.25 -16.56 9.54
C ALA A 23 26.63 -15.46 8.67
N SER A 24 25.70 -15.81 7.79
CA SER A 24 24.98 -14.84 6.95
C SER A 24 24.16 -13.84 7.79
N ALA A 25 23.56 -14.28 8.89
CA ALA A 25 22.87 -13.39 9.84
C ALA A 25 23.84 -12.43 10.54
N ALA A 26 24.99 -12.91 11.01
CA ALA A 26 26.00 -12.06 11.64
C ALA A 26 26.59 -11.04 10.65
N ASP A 27 26.87 -11.47 9.42
CA ASP A 27 27.37 -10.61 8.35
C ASP A 27 26.36 -9.53 7.98
N ALA A 28 25.08 -9.91 7.84
CA ALA A 28 23.98 -8.97 7.60
C ALA A 28 23.85 -7.95 8.74
N GLN A 29 23.88 -8.39 10.00
CA GLN A 29 23.84 -7.50 11.16
C GLN A 29 25.02 -6.52 11.16
N SER A 30 26.24 -7.01 10.90
CA SER A 30 27.44 -6.18 10.83
C SER A 30 27.35 -5.14 9.70
N ALA A 31 26.89 -5.55 8.51
CA ALA A 31 26.71 -4.65 7.37
C ALA A 31 25.68 -3.56 7.67
N VAL A 32 24.54 -3.91 8.27
CA VAL A 32 23.50 -2.96 8.67
C VAL A 32 23.99 -1.99 9.74
N LEU A 33 24.71 -2.46 10.75
CA LEU A 33 25.26 -1.58 11.80
C LEU A 33 26.26 -0.58 11.24
N ARG A 34 27.12 -1.00 10.30
CA ARG A 34 28.06 -0.10 9.61
C ARG A 34 27.34 0.94 8.75
N ALA A 35 26.30 0.53 8.04
CA ALA A 35 25.50 1.44 7.21
C ALA A 35 24.64 2.42 8.04
N THR A 36 24.28 2.05 9.27
CA THR A 36 23.35 2.79 10.15
C THR A 36 24.00 3.25 11.47
N GLN A 37 25.25 3.71 11.38
CA GLN A 37 25.97 4.27 12.53
C GLN A 37 25.25 5.48 13.12
N HIS A 38 25.34 5.64 14.44
CA HIS A 38 24.76 6.77 15.16
C HIS A 38 25.41 8.11 14.75
N HIS A 39 26.71 8.11 14.46
CA HIS A 39 27.51 9.29 14.13
C HIS A 39 28.22 9.07 12.78
N PRO A 40 28.22 10.05 11.86
CA PRO A 40 27.53 11.34 11.95
C PRO A 40 26.00 11.17 11.86
N SER A 41 25.24 11.93 12.64
CA SER A 41 23.76 11.83 12.68
C SER A 41 23.09 12.45 11.45
N THR A 42 23.83 13.26 10.68
CA THR A 42 23.32 14.05 9.56
C THR A 42 23.71 13.51 8.19
N THR A 43 24.57 12.49 8.11
CA THR A 43 25.07 11.98 6.83
C THR A 43 24.28 10.75 6.38
N PRO A 44 23.91 10.64 5.09
CA PRO A 44 23.31 9.44 4.56
C PRO A 44 24.29 8.25 4.59
N PRO A 45 23.79 7.00 4.46
CA PRO A 45 24.63 5.83 4.29
C PRO A 45 25.56 5.98 3.07
N TYR A 46 26.84 5.63 3.22
CA TYR A 46 27.81 5.72 2.13
C TYR A 46 27.51 4.71 1.00
N ALA A 47 27.87 5.08 -0.24
CA ALA A 47 27.64 4.25 -1.43
C ALA A 47 28.21 2.82 -1.31
N HIS A 48 29.42 2.66 -0.77
CA HIS A 48 30.03 1.33 -0.60
C HIS A 48 29.29 0.46 0.43
N HIS A 49 28.63 1.05 1.44
CA HIS A 49 27.75 0.30 2.34
C HIS A 49 26.51 -0.15 1.60
N LEU A 50 25.91 0.72 0.78
CA LEU A 50 24.76 0.37 -0.05
C LEU A 50 25.10 -0.78 -1.01
N ASP A 51 26.25 -0.72 -1.70
CA ASP A 51 26.68 -1.78 -2.61
C ASP A 51 26.84 -3.13 -1.90
N ALA A 52 27.39 -3.11 -0.68
CA ALA A 52 27.50 -4.29 0.17
C ALA A 52 26.12 -4.85 0.55
N LEU A 53 25.15 -4.00 0.90
CA LEU A 53 23.78 -4.43 1.21
C LEU A 53 23.05 -4.98 -0.03
N LEU A 54 23.23 -4.35 -1.20
CA LEU A 54 22.67 -4.84 -2.46
C LEU A 54 23.23 -6.21 -2.87
N ALA A 55 24.48 -6.52 -2.49
CA ALA A 55 25.11 -7.80 -2.78
C ALA A 55 24.39 -8.99 -2.10
N PHE A 56 23.73 -8.79 -0.95
CA PHE A 56 22.93 -9.86 -0.31
C PHE A 56 21.78 -10.35 -1.20
N GLY A 57 21.26 -9.49 -2.09
CA GLY A 57 20.24 -9.84 -3.07
C GLY A 57 20.72 -10.64 -4.26
N ARG A 58 22.03 -10.62 -4.54
CA ARG A 58 22.66 -11.44 -5.60
C ARG A 58 23.02 -12.85 -5.12
N GLY A 59 22.98 -13.07 -3.81
CA GLY A 59 23.22 -14.37 -3.18
C GLY A 59 21.95 -15.22 -3.10
N SER A 60 21.78 -15.91 -1.97
CA SER A 60 20.63 -16.78 -1.72
C SER A 60 19.45 -16.03 -1.10
N ARG A 61 18.24 -16.62 -1.18
CA ARG A 61 17.05 -16.15 -0.43
C ARG A 61 17.32 -16.04 1.08
N LEU A 62 18.11 -16.95 1.66
CA LEU A 62 18.46 -16.93 3.08
C LEU A 62 19.30 -15.70 3.44
N SER A 63 20.26 -15.35 2.58
CA SER A 63 21.09 -14.15 2.74
C SER A 63 20.26 -12.87 2.65
N ALA A 64 19.37 -12.78 1.67
CA ALA A 64 18.43 -11.66 1.55
C ALA A 64 17.47 -11.55 2.75
N ALA A 65 16.94 -12.68 3.23
CA ALA A 65 16.09 -12.74 4.41
C ALA A 65 16.83 -12.29 5.68
N ALA A 66 18.08 -12.74 5.86
CA ALA A 66 18.94 -12.31 6.97
C ALA A 66 19.15 -10.79 6.98
N LEU A 67 19.39 -10.18 5.80
CA LEU A 67 19.48 -8.73 5.66
C LEU A 67 18.15 -8.03 6.00
N ALA A 68 17.03 -8.54 5.50
CA ALA A 68 15.70 -7.96 5.77
C ALA A 68 15.36 -8.01 7.28
N SER A 69 15.64 -9.13 7.95
CA SER A 69 15.51 -9.25 9.41
C SER A 69 16.44 -8.28 10.14
N ALA A 70 17.71 -8.19 9.75
CA ALA A 70 18.66 -7.28 10.40
C ALA A 70 18.24 -5.79 10.29
N LEU A 71 17.72 -5.37 9.13
CA LEU A 71 17.21 -4.00 8.94
C LEU A 71 15.95 -3.73 9.76
N THR A 72 14.99 -4.65 9.77
CA THR A 72 13.75 -4.49 10.54
C THR A 72 14.00 -4.51 12.05
N ASP A 73 14.92 -5.35 12.52
CA ASP A 73 15.35 -5.39 13.91
C ASP A 73 16.10 -4.10 14.30
N ARG A 74 16.98 -3.60 13.44
CA ARG A 74 17.68 -2.32 13.66
C ARG A 74 16.72 -1.14 13.73
N LEU A 75 15.73 -1.07 12.81
CA LEU A 75 14.69 -0.05 12.82
C LEU A 75 13.86 -0.11 14.11
N ARG A 76 13.44 -1.32 14.52
CA ARG A 76 12.70 -1.53 15.77
C ARG A 76 13.50 -1.07 16.98
N ALA A 77 14.77 -1.46 17.07
CA ALA A 77 15.66 -1.05 18.15
C ALA A 77 15.85 0.48 18.16
N ALA A 78 16.02 1.11 17.00
CA ALA A 78 16.13 2.56 16.87
C ALA A 78 14.83 3.31 17.24
N SER A 79 13.67 2.64 17.12
CA SER A 79 12.36 3.20 17.49
C SER A 79 11.94 2.98 18.94
N ALA A 80 12.62 2.10 19.67
CA ALA A 80 12.26 1.74 21.04
C ALA A 80 12.84 2.72 22.07
N GLY A 81 12.03 3.10 23.08
CA GLY A 81 12.46 3.96 24.19
C GLY A 81 12.77 5.40 23.74
N HIS A 82 13.97 5.90 24.07
CA HIS A 82 14.47 7.21 23.63
C HIS A 82 15.06 7.12 22.21
N GLY A 83 14.22 6.77 21.23
CA GLY A 83 14.65 6.36 19.89
C GLY A 83 15.66 7.28 19.23
N ASP A 84 16.59 6.69 18.48
CA ASP A 84 17.58 7.43 17.68
C ASP A 84 17.01 7.71 16.29
N ALA A 85 16.55 8.95 16.11
CA ALA A 85 15.95 9.40 14.86
C ALA A 85 16.92 9.33 13.65
N ALA A 86 18.23 9.51 13.87
CA ALA A 86 19.20 9.45 12.78
C ALA A 86 19.37 8.01 12.28
N VAL A 87 19.48 7.05 13.20
CA VAL A 87 19.57 5.63 12.84
C VAL A 87 18.27 5.15 12.19
N ALA A 88 17.11 5.51 12.75
CA ALA A 88 15.82 5.15 12.19
C ALA A 88 15.66 5.70 10.76
N LEU A 89 16.01 6.97 10.53
CA LEU A 89 15.93 7.59 9.21
C LEU A 89 16.90 6.94 8.22
N LYS A 90 18.14 6.62 8.63
CA LYS A 90 19.08 5.85 7.80
C LYS A 90 18.51 4.48 7.41
N CYS A 91 17.86 3.77 8.34
CA CYS A 91 17.22 2.50 8.04
C CYS A 91 16.11 2.67 7.00
N LEU A 92 15.27 3.70 7.12
CA LEU A 92 14.18 3.97 6.18
C LEU A 92 14.69 4.35 4.79
N VAL A 93 15.72 5.21 4.72
CA VAL A 93 16.42 5.55 3.47
C VAL A 93 16.99 4.30 2.81
N LEU A 94 17.70 3.45 3.56
CA LEU A 94 18.22 2.19 3.03
C LEU A 94 17.10 1.27 2.53
N LEU A 95 16.03 1.07 3.30
CA LEU A 95 14.90 0.25 2.90
C LEU A 95 14.29 0.75 1.58
N ARG A 96 14.10 2.07 1.45
CA ARG A 96 13.59 2.68 0.21
C ARG A 96 14.49 2.40 -0.99
N ILE A 97 15.80 2.61 -0.84
CA ILE A 97 16.78 2.40 -1.90
C ILE A 97 16.86 0.90 -2.27
N LEU A 98 16.89 0.00 -1.29
CA LEU A 98 16.95 -1.44 -1.53
C LEU A 98 15.67 -1.95 -2.19
N LEU A 99 14.50 -1.37 -1.90
CA LEU A 99 13.26 -1.71 -2.60
C LEU A 99 13.25 -1.20 -4.05
N ALA A 100 13.88 -0.06 -4.33
CA ALA A 100 13.99 0.48 -5.69
C ALA A 100 15.04 -0.25 -6.54
N ARG A 101 16.22 -0.54 -5.97
CA ARG A 101 17.42 -0.98 -6.71
C ARG A 101 17.82 -2.43 -6.43
N GLY A 102 17.22 -3.07 -5.43
CA GLY A 102 17.53 -4.44 -5.05
C GLY A 102 17.12 -5.44 -6.13
N ALA A 103 17.87 -6.54 -6.20
CA ALA A 103 17.48 -7.68 -7.01
C ALA A 103 16.14 -8.25 -6.52
N PHE A 104 15.42 -8.96 -7.42
CA PHE A 104 14.11 -9.55 -7.13
C PHE A 104 14.08 -10.32 -5.80
N ILE A 105 15.09 -11.15 -5.54
CA ILE A 105 15.20 -11.94 -4.31
C ILE A 105 15.22 -11.03 -3.07
N LEU A 106 15.95 -9.92 -3.10
CA LEU A 106 16.00 -8.99 -1.98
C LEU A 106 14.69 -8.23 -1.80
N ARG A 107 14.09 -7.74 -2.89
CA ARG A 107 12.80 -7.04 -2.85
C ARG A 107 11.71 -7.93 -2.28
N ASP A 108 11.64 -9.18 -2.71
CA ASP A 108 10.70 -10.20 -2.21
C ASP A 108 10.85 -10.41 -0.69
N GLN A 109 12.07 -10.62 -0.20
CA GLN A 109 12.30 -10.82 1.24
C GLN A 109 12.06 -9.56 2.08
N LEU A 110 12.34 -8.36 1.53
CA LEU A 110 12.01 -7.09 2.18
C LEU A 110 10.51 -6.87 2.28
N LEU A 111 9.75 -7.15 1.21
CA LEU A 111 8.29 -7.06 1.23
C LEU A 111 7.69 -7.96 2.31
N VAL A 112 8.16 -9.21 2.41
CA VAL A 112 7.71 -10.15 3.45
C VAL A 112 8.07 -9.66 4.86
N ALA A 113 9.27 -9.12 5.05
CA ALA A 113 9.72 -8.64 6.36
C ALA A 113 9.01 -7.34 6.80
N LEU A 114 8.64 -6.48 5.85
CA LEU A 114 7.96 -5.21 6.10
C LEU A 114 6.43 -5.36 6.17
N ALA A 115 5.88 -6.40 5.53
CA ALA A 115 4.50 -6.78 5.73
C ALA A 115 4.23 -7.09 7.21
N ARG A 116 2.98 -6.88 7.65
CA ARG A 116 2.58 -7.17 9.05
C ARG A 116 3.02 -8.58 9.42
N HIS A 117 3.83 -8.69 10.46
CA HIS A 117 4.40 -9.95 10.86
C HIS A 117 3.28 -10.92 11.27
N PRO A 118 3.09 -12.07 10.59
CA PRO A 118 1.89 -12.90 10.74
C PRO A 118 1.70 -13.43 12.16
N ALA A 119 2.77 -13.71 12.90
CA ALA A 119 2.69 -14.20 14.28
C ALA A 119 2.51 -13.12 15.36
N SER A 120 2.87 -11.86 15.09
CA SER A 120 2.83 -10.79 16.11
C SER A 120 1.83 -9.68 15.78
N GLY A 121 1.32 -9.64 14.55
CA GLY A 121 0.45 -8.57 14.04
C GLY A 121 1.15 -7.21 13.92
N ARG A 122 2.43 -7.09 14.29
CA ARG A 122 3.13 -5.82 14.35
C ARG A 122 3.61 -5.40 12.95
N ASN A 123 3.34 -4.15 12.61
CA ASN A 123 3.90 -3.50 11.43
C ASN A 123 5.22 -2.81 11.83
N PRO A 124 6.38 -3.19 11.28
CA PRO A 124 7.66 -2.55 11.61
C PRO A 124 7.73 -1.08 11.17
N LEU A 125 6.84 -0.64 10.28
CA LEU A 125 6.72 0.73 9.80
C LEU A 125 5.70 1.57 10.54
N ALA A 126 5.01 1.03 11.57
CA ALA A 126 4.08 1.77 12.41
C ALA A 126 4.81 2.76 13.35
N LEU A 127 5.48 3.74 12.75
CA LEU A 127 6.31 4.75 13.40
C LEU A 127 5.59 6.09 13.52
N ALA A 128 4.27 6.14 13.29
CA ALA A 128 3.47 7.36 13.45
C ALA A 128 3.61 7.98 14.87
N SER A 129 3.81 7.15 15.89
CA SER A 129 4.04 7.57 17.28
C SER A 129 5.52 7.74 17.64
N PHE A 130 6.45 7.72 16.69
CA PHE A 130 7.89 7.85 16.97
C PHE A 130 8.15 9.12 17.79
N PRO A 131 8.88 9.07 18.92
CA PRO A 131 8.97 10.18 19.85
C PRO A 131 9.61 11.41 19.19
N LEU A 132 8.99 12.58 19.34
CA LEU A 132 9.58 13.87 18.95
C LEU A 132 10.66 14.24 19.99
N ALA A 133 11.78 13.52 19.96
CA ALA A 133 12.87 13.68 20.91
C ALA A 133 13.79 14.84 20.50
N ARG A 134 15.09 14.78 20.87
CA ARG A 134 16.11 15.84 20.72
C ARG A 134 16.22 16.49 19.33
N SER A 135 15.71 15.86 18.27
CA SER A 135 15.60 16.45 16.93
C SER A 135 14.17 16.31 16.41
N PHE A 136 13.38 17.37 16.56
CA PHE A 136 12.03 17.47 16.00
C PHE A 136 12.04 17.18 14.50
N ALA A 137 12.97 17.80 13.78
CA ALA A 137 13.25 17.60 12.37
C ALA A 137 13.36 16.13 11.99
N ALA A 138 14.38 15.42 12.51
CA ALA A 138 14.64 14.04 12.14
C ALA A 138 13.48 13.12 12.52
N SER A 139 12.83 13.38 13.67
CA SER A 139 11.69 12.58 14.13
C SER A 139 10.46 12.73 13.21
N SER A 140 10.19 13.94 12.74
CA SER A 140 9.13 14.21 11.76
C SER A 140 9.43 13.53 10.42
N TRP A 141 10.68 13.55 9.97
CA TRP A 141 11.12 12.86 8.75
C TRP A 141 11.08 11.33 8.89
N VAL A 142 11.35 10.77 10.07
CA VAL A 142 11.14 9.33 10.35
C VAL A 142 9.67 8.95 10.20
N ARG A 143 8.75 9.70 10.83
CA ARG A 143 7.30 9.46 10.73
C ARG A 143 6.83 9.52 9.29
N PHE A 144 7.23 10.57 8.56
CA PHE A 144 6.90 10.75 7.15
C PHE A 144 7.45 9.61 6.28
N SER A 145 8.75 9.30 6.38
CA SER A 145 9.39 8.29 5.54
C SER A 145 8.81 6.90 5.79
N ALA A 146 8.49 6.57 7.05
CA ALA A 146 7.82 5.32 7.38
C ALA A 146 6.42 5.24 6.77
N ARG A 147 5.64 6.32 6.86
CA ARG A 147 4.30 6.40 6.28
C ARG A 147 4.33 6.32 4.76
N LEU A 148 5.25 7.02 4.11
CA LEU A 148 5.42 6.96 2.66
C LEU A 148 5.79 5.53 2.24
N LEU A 149 6.70 4.89 2.96
CA LEU A 149 7.08 3.50 2.69
C LEU A 149 5.90 2.54 2.83
N GLU A 150 5.02 2.70 3.83
CA GLU A 150 3.79 1.90 3.93
C GLU A 150 2.93 2.00 2.67
N VAL A 151 2.78 3.21 2.11
CA VAL A 151 1.99 3.43 0.90
C VAL A 151 2.67 2.81 -0.32
N LEU A 152 4.00 2.94 -0.44
CA LEU A 152 4.77 2.37 -1.54
C LEU A 152 4.71 0.83 -1.58
N LEU A 153 4.63 0.17 -0.42
CA LEU A 153 4.51 -1.29 -0.35
C LEU A 153 3.14 -1.80 -0.84
N LEU A 154 2.14 -0.92 -0.99
CA LEU A 154 0.83 -1.25 -1.54
C LEU A 154 0.77 -1.08 -3.07
N LEU A 155 1.82 -0.54 -3.69
CA LEU A 155 1.85 -0.33 -5.13
C LEU A 155 2.00 -1.67 -5.88
N PRO A 156 1.44 -1.75 -7.12
CA PRO A 156 1.76 -2.85 -8.03
C PRO A 156 3.26 -2.84 -8.35
N ASP A 157 3.81 -3.99 -8.76
CA ASP A 157 5.24 -4.12 -9.02
C ASP A 157 5.72 -3.12 -10.09
N ALA A 158 6.63 -2.23 -9.69
CA ALA A 158 7.24 -1.19 -10.53
C ALA A 158 8.00 -1.74 -11.74
N SER A 159 8.25 -3.06 -11.82
CA SER A 159 8.79 -3.69 -13.04
C SER A 159 7.89 -3.53 -14.27
N ARG A 160 6.63 -3.13 -14.08
CA ARG A 160 5.61 -2.92 -15.12
C ARG A 160 5.30 -1.44 -15.37
N ASP A 161 6.11 -0.54 -14.83
CA ASP A 161 5.93 0.90 -15.01
C ASP A 161 5.98 1.28 -16.49
N GLY A 162 4.86 1.77 -17.03
CA GLY A 162 4.77 2.25 -18.40
C GLY A 162 4.63 1.17 -19.48
N ASP A 163 4.43 -0.10 -19.09
CA ASP A 163 4.10 -1.16 -20.05
C ASP A 163 2.67 -0.97 -20.56
N ALA A 164 2.55 -0.49 -21.80
CA ALA A 164 1.27 -0.23 -22.45
C ALA A 164 0.45 -1.52 -22.62
N ASP A 165 1.09 -2.65 -22.87
CA ASP A 165 0.41 -3.93 -23.02
C ASP A 165 -0.14 -4.42 -21.68
N TYR A 166 0.59 -4.17 -20.59
CA TYR A 166 0.10 -4.42 -19.23
C TYR A 166 -1.15 -3.60 -18.91
N LEU A 167 -1.11 -2.29 -19.16
CA LEU A 167 -2.27 -1.41 -18.96
C LEU A 167 -3.44 -1.83 -19.83
N ALA A 168 -3.16 -2.21 -21.09
CA ALA A 168 -4.14 -2.73 -22.03
C ALA A 168 -4.83 -4.03 -21.54
N ALA A 169 -4.10 -4.88 -20.82
CA ALA A 169 -4.64 -6.15 -20.32
C ALA A 169 -5.40 -6.03 -18.98
N LEU A 170 -5.22 -4.93 -18.23
CA LEU A 170 -5.83 -4.76 -16.90
C LEU A 170 -7.36 -4.59 -17.00
N PRO A 171 -8.16 -5.24 -16.14
CA PRO A 171 -9.59 -4.97 -16.06
C PRO A 171 -9.84 -3.59 -15.42
N ASN A 172 -10.91 -2.92 -15.85
CA ASN A 172 -11.30 -1.57 -15.40
C ASN A 172 -11.24 -1.36 -13.87
N PRO A 173 -11.83 -2.22 -13.00
CA PRO A 173 -11.75 -2.02 -11.56
C PRO A 173 -10.31 -2.10 -11.03
N ARG A 174 -9.44 -2.92 -11.63
CA ARG A 174 -8.03 -2.97 -11.23
C ARG A 174 -7.28 -1.73 -11.67
N LEU A 175 -7.51 -1.26 -12.90
CA LEU A 175 -6.90 -0.03 -13.41
C LEU A 175 -7.26 1.19 -12.54
N ILE A 176 -8.53 1.31 -12.13
CA ILE A 176 -9.01 2.34 -11.19
C ILE A 176 -8.35 2.18 -9.82
N SER A 177 -8.27 0.96 -9.29
CA SER A 177 -7.63 0.71 -7.99
C SER A 177 -6.13 1.03 -7.98
N GLU A 178 -5.42 0.76 -9.07
CA GLU A 178 -4.00 1.13 -9.20
C GLU A 178 -3.84 2.64 -9.32
N LEU A 179 -4.68 3.32 -10.11
CA LEU A 179 -4.70 4.79 -10.19
C LEU A 179 -4.91 5.41 -8.80
N ALA A 180 -5.84 4.85 -8.01
CA ALA A 180 -6.07 5.26 -6.63
C ALA A 180 -4.85 5.06 -5.73
N ALA A 181 -4.10 3.96 -5.92
CA ALA A 181 -2.88 3.67 -5.18
C ALA A 181 -1.78 4.70 -5.51
N PHE A 182 -1.53 5.02 -6.78
CA PHE A 182 -0.56 6.05 -7.14
C PHE A 182 -0.97 7.45 -6.69
N ALA A 183 -2.26 7.80 -6.78
CA ALA A 183 -2.77 9.05 -6.22
C ALA A 183 -2.50 9.15 -4.69
N SER A 184 -2.56 8.02 -3.97
CA SER A 184 -2.25 8.00 -2.54
C SER A 184 -0.78 8.25 -2.23
N VAL A 185 0.15 7.89 -3.13
CA VAL A 185 1.58 8.22 -3.00
C VAL A 185 1.79 9.72 -3.10
N ALA A 186 1.22 10.35 -4.14
CA ALA A 186 1.31 11.81 -4.30
C ALA A 186 0.72 12.55 -3.09
N ALA A 187 -0.44 12.09 -2.59
CA ALA A 187 -1.05 12.63 -1.39
C ALA A 187 -0.20 12.41 -0.12
N ALA A 188 0.50 11.28 -0.01
CA ALA A 188 1.41 11.00 1.10
C ALA A 188 2.65 11.90 1.04
N VAL A 189 3.26 12.05 -0.15
CA VAL A 189 4.41 12.94 -0.35
C VAL A 189 4.05 14.34 0.11
N ARG A 190 2.90 14.90 -0.29
CA ARG A 190 2.42 16.22 0.15
C ARG A 190 2.34 16.45 1.65
N GLN A 191 2.27 15.39 2.45
CA GLN A 191 2.27 15.47 3.91
C GLN A 191 3.70 15.56 4.48
N ALA A 192 4.72 15.77 3.64
CA ALA A 192 6.10 15.88 4.10
C ALA A 192 6.26 17.06 5.07
N PRO A 193 7.12 16.90 6.09
CA PRO A 193 7.48 17.99 6.96
C PRO A 193 8.10 19.14 6.15
N PRO A 194 7.86 20.40 6.52
CA PRO A 194 8.37 21.51 5.75
C PRO A 194 9.90 21.54 5.76
N PRO A 195 10.55 22.00 4.68
CA PRO A 195 12.01 22.05 4.59
C PRO A 195 12.63 23.02 5.59
N SER A 196 11.86 23.95 6.16
CA SER A 196 12.27 24.76 7.31
C SER A 196 12.63 23.92 8.54
N CYS A 197 12.08 22.70 8.64
CA CYS A 197 12.48 21.71 9.63
C CYS A 197 13.77 20.98 9.24
N ALA A 198 14.27 21.05 8.01
CA ALA A 198 15.53 20.43 7.60
C ALA A 198 16.70 21.42 7.83
N PRO A 199 17.61 21.15 8.78
CA PRO A 199 18.80 21.98 8.92
C PRO A 199 19.58 21.97 7.60
N LEU A 200 20.08 23.12 7.13
CA LEU A 200 20.81 23.27 5.86
C LEU A 200 21.96 22.24 5.68
N ARG A 201 22.50 21.74 6.80
CA ARG A 201 23.62 20.79 6.85
C ARG A 201 23.21 19.32 7.05
N ASN A 202 21.91 19.00 7.09
CA ASN A 202 21.43 17.64 7.29
C ASN A 202 21.23 16.93 5.94
N THR A 203 22.32 16.38 5.39
CA THR A 203 22.30 15.70 4.09
C THR A 203 21.46 14.42 4.10
N LEU A 204 21.25 13.79 5.26
CA LEU A 204 20.37 12.63 5.41
C LEU A 204 18.89 12.99 5.17
N ILE A 205 18.45 14.16 5.64
CA ILE A 205 17.09 14.63 5.36
C ILE A 205 16.95 14.98 3.88
N TRP A 206 17.95 15.61 3.28
CA TRP A 206 17.94 15.91 1.85
C TRP A 206 17.91 14.65 0.98
N GLU A 207 18.59 13.57 1.40
CA GLU A 207 18.48 12.27 0.74
C GLU A 207 17.05 11.73 0.83
N ALA A 208 16.39 11.84 1.99
CA ALA A 208 14.98 11.42 2.14
C ALA A 208 14.02 12.27 1.30
N VAL A 209 14.27 13.58 1.19
CA VAL A 209 13.54 14.49 0.28
C VAL A 209 13.70 14.04 -1.17
N HIS A 210 14.95 13.80 -1.59
CA HIS A 210 15.25 13.40 -2.96
C HIS A 210 14.54 12.09 -3.34
N LEU A 211 14.59 11.08 -2.46
CA LEU A 211 13.87 9.83 -2.67
C LEU A 211 12.35 10.04 -2.73
N ALA A 212 11.77 10.87 -1.85
CA ALA A 212 10.35 11.17 -1.89
C ALA A 212 9.92 11.92 -3.18
N GLU A 213 10.80 12.74 -3.73
CA GLU A 213 10.60 13.39 -5.03
C GLU A 213 10.62 12.37 -6.18
N GLU A 214 11.56 11.43 -6.19
CA GLU A 214 11.59 10.33 -7.16
C GLU A 214 10.30 9.49 -7.11
N ASP A 215 9.80 9.24 -5.90
CA ASP A 215 8.56 8.51 -5.66
C ASP A 215 7.35 9.23 -6.24
N ARG A 216 7.29 10.55 -6.03
CA ARG A 216 6.25 11.41 -6.60
C ARG A 216 6.30 11.42 -8.12
N VAL A 217 7.48 11.64 -8.71
CA VAL A 217 7.65 11.66 -10.18
C VAL A 217 7.26 10.31 -10.80
N THR A 218 7.61 9.21 -10.13
CA THR A 218 7.21 7.86 -10.58
C THR A 218 5.70 7.66 -10.48
N ALA A 219 5.08 8.12 -9.39
CA ALA A 219 3.63 8.09 -9.23
C ALA A 219 2.92 8.96 -10.29
N GLU A 220 3.43 10.15 -10.61
CA GLU A 220 2.90 11.03 -11.64
C GLU A 220 2.86 10.39 -13.01
N ARG A 221 3.98 9.79 -13.44
CA ARG A 221 4.05 9.08 -14.73
C ARG A 221 3.01 7.96 -14.78
N ASN A 222 2.86 7.23 -13.68
CA ASN A 222 1.90 6.14 -13.55
C ASN A 222 0.44 6.62 -13.50
N ILE A 223 0.16 7.78 -12.88
CA ILE A 223 -1.15 8.45 -12.91
C ILE A 223 -1.46 8.84 -14.34
N ALA A 224 -0.56 9.55 -15.02
CA ALA A 224 -0.76 10.02 -16.39
C ALA A 224 -1.05 8.86 -17.36
N ALA A 225 -0.31 7.75 -17.24
CA ALA A 225 -0.53 6.56 -18.07
C ALA A 225 -1.91 5.94 -17.85
N ARG A 226 -2.38 5.85 -16.59
CA ARG A 226 -3.68 5.25 -16.25
C ARG A 226 -4.85 6.17 -16.57
N VAL A 227 -4.68 7.49 -16.41
CA VAL A 227 -5.65 8.49 -16.87
C VAL A 227 -5.83 8.39 -18.38
N ARG A 228 -4.74 8.28 -19.14
CA ARG A 228 -4.82 8.06 -20.59
C ARG A 228 -5.59 6.79 -20.94
N GLU A 229 -5.22 5.66 -20.34
CA GLU A 229 -5.87 4.37 -20.61
C GLU A 229 -7.37 4.38 -20.24
N MET A 230 -7.74 4.97 -19.10
CA MET A 230 -9.15 5.12 -18.72
C MET A 230 -9.91 6.06 -19.66
N GLY A 231 -9.23 7.03 -20.27
CA GLY A 231 -9.78 7.91 -21.29
C GLY A 231 -10.21 7.19 -22.56
N GLU A 232 -9.46 6.15 -22.96
CA GLU A 232 -9.79 5.29 -24.11
C GLU A 232 -10.94 4.32 -23.81
N ARG A 233 -11.10 3.91 -22.55
CA ARG A 233 -12.08 2.90 -22.13
C ARG A 233 -13.36 3.44 -21.55
N LEU A 234 -13.50 4.76 -21.50
CA LEU A 234 -14.52 5.43 -20.70
C LEU A 234 -15.95 4.94 -20.97
N ASP A 235 -16.27 4.67 -22.24
CA ASP A 235 -17.61 4.22 -22.66
C ASP A 235 -17.94 2.78 -22.20
N THR A 236 -16.91 1.99 -21.87
CA THR A 236 -17.05 0.60 -21.40
C THR A 236 -17.35 0.48 -19.91
N LEU A 237 -17.30 1.58 -19.16
CA LEU A 237 -17.46 1.56 -17.71
C LEU A 237 -18.92 1.26 -17.29
N GLY A 238 -19.05 0.42 -16.27
CA GLY A 238 -20.28 0.28 -15.51
C GLY A 238 -20.51 1.47 -14.58
N LEU A 239 -21.71 1.56 -14.01
CA LEU A 239 -22.08 2.65 -13.10
C LEU A 239 -21.12 2.77 -11.91
N ALA A 240 -20.80 1.65 -11.26
CA ALA A 240 -19.93 1.61 -10.08
C ALA A 240 -18.51 2.06 -10.42
N ASP A 241 -17.95 1.54 -11.52
CA ASP A 241 -16.60 1.89 -11.97
C ASP A 241 -16.50 3.37 -12.35
N ALA A 242 -17.51 3.93 -13.03
CA ALA A 242 -17.56 5.35 -13.38
C ALA A 242 -17.62 6.24 -12.11
N ALA A 243 -18.43 5.86 -11.12
CA ALA A 243 -18.49 6.59 -9.84
C ALA A 243 -17.15 6.53 -9.10
N GLU A 244 -16.52 5.36 -9.03
CA GLU A 244 -15.22 5.20 -8.39
C GLU A 244 -14.14 6.03 -9.11
N LEU A 245 -14.10 5.98 -10.45
CA LEU A 245 -13.17 6.76 -11.26
C LEU A 245 -13.29 8.27 -10.96
N VAL A 246 -14.51 8.82 -10.93
CA VAL A 246 -14.75 10.23 -10.59
C VAL A 246 -14.19 10.57 -9.21
N CYS A 247 -14.42 9.71 -8.21
CA CYS A 247 -13.87 9.90 -6.86
C CYS A 247 -12.33 9.86 -6.84
N VAL A 248 -11.70 8.98 -7.64
CA VAL A 248 -10.24 8.91 -7.73
C VAL A 248 -9.67 10.15 -8.40
N LEU A 249 -10.23 10.59 -9.53
CA LEU A 249 -9.75 11.75 -10.27
C LEU A 249 -9.87 13.05 -9.48
N ARG A 250 -10.96 13.20 -8.72
CA ARG A 250 -11.10 14.33 -7.79
C ARG A 250 -9.98 14.38 -6.75
N ARG A 251 -9.51 13.23 -6.24
CA ARG A 251 -8.36 13.18 -5.33
C ARG A 251 -7.05 13.56 -6.02
N VAL A 252 -6.90 13.24 -7.30
CA VAL A 252 -5.74 13.68 -8.11
C VAL A 252 -5.76 15.20 -8.29
N GLU A 253 -6.92 15.79 -8.57
CA GLU A 253 -7.09 17.26 -8.68
C GLU A 253 -6.82 17.97 -7.35
N GLU A 254 -7.33 17.44 -6.25
CA GLU A 254 -7.01 17.94 -4.90
C GLU A 254 -5.49 17.89 -4.64
N GLY A 255 -4.79 16.98 -5.32
CA GLY A 255 -3.34 16.79 -5.38
C GLY A 255 -2.54 17.91 -6.06
N ALA A 256 -3.17 18.79 -6.84
CA ALA A 256 -2.52 19.89 -7.57
C ALA A 256 -1.89 20.96 -6.67
N ALA A 257 -2.59 21.35 -5.61
CA ALA A 257 -2.13 22.43 -4.74
C ALA A 257 -0.86 22.03 -3.95
N SER A 258 0.30 22.51 -4.40
CA SER A 258 1.53 22.41 -3.63
C SER A 258 1.41 23.25 -2.35
N PRO A 259 1.88 22.75 -1.19
CA PRO A 259 2.08 23.60 -0.03
C PRO A 259 2.95 24.81 -0.42
N PRO A 260 2.63 26.02 0.07
CA PRO A 260 3.34 27.24 -0.30
C PRO A 260 4.83 27.22 0.07
N GLU A 261 5.20 26.38 1.04
CA GLU A 261 6.57 26.30 1.56
C GLU A 261 7.51 25.43 0.70
N TRP A 262 7.00 24.54 -0.17
CA TRP A 262 7.86 23.69 -1.00
C TRP A 262 7.17 23.15 -2.25
N LYS A 263 7.62 23.63 -3.41
CA LYS A 263 7.03 23.36 -4.73
C LYS A 263 7.20 21.92 -5.22
N TRP A 264 8.16 21.16 -4.68
CA TRP A 264 8.42 19.79 -5.10
C TRP A 264 7.35 18.79 -4.62
N ALA A 265 6.39 19.22 -3.79
CA ALA A 265 5.28 18.38 -3.31
C ALA A 265 4.19 18.16 -4.35
N GLY A 266 4.01 19.17 -5.20
CA GLY A 266 2.85 19.29 -6.07
C GLY A 266 2.85 18.26 -7.17
N LEU A 267 1.66 17.96 -7.67
CA LEU A 267 1.54 17.24 -8.92
C LEU A 267 1.84 18.17 -10.10
N ASP A 268 2.35 17.61 -11.19
CA ASP A 268 2.48 18.32 -12.45
C ASP A 268 1.11 18.80 -12.97
N GLU A 269 1.03 20.08 -13.34
CA GLU A 269 -0.21 20.74 -13.77
C GLU A 269 -0.82 20.08 -15.01
N THR A 270 -0.01 19.48 -15.90
CA THR A 270 -0.54 18.78 -17.07
C THR A 270 -1.26 17.49 -16.70
N VAL A 271 -0.71 16.74 -15.73
CA VAL A 271 -1.32 15.52 -15.20
C VAL A 271 -2.63 15.83 -14.49
N VAL A 272 -2.66 16.92 -13.71
CA VAL A 272 -3.86 17.42 -13.04
C VAL A 272 -4.92 17.83 -14.09
N ALA A 273 -4.52 18.57 -15.12
CA ALA A 273 -5.45 19.02 -16.16
C ALA A 273 -6.01 17.85 -16.99
N ASP A 274 -5.20 16.83 -17.28
CA ASP A 274 -5.65 15.59 -17.92
C ASP A 274 -6.65 14.84 -17.03
N ALA A 275 -6.37 14.72 -15.73
CA ALA A 275 -7.28 14.10 -14.77
C ALA A 275 -8.62 14.84 -14.67
N ALA A 276 -8.60 16.18 -14.66
CA ALA A 276 -9.80 17.00 -14.65
C ALA A 276 -10.65 16.81 -15.91
N ARG A 277 -10.03 16.84 -17.10
CA ARG A 277 -10.71 16.56 -18.37
C ARG A 277 -11.35 15.16 -18.37
N LEU A 278 -10.65 14.16 -17.86
CA LEU A 278 -11.21 12.81 -17.76
C LEU A 278 -12.37 12.76 -16.76
N ARG A 279 -12.28 13.47 -15.63
CA ARG A 279 -13.34 13.50 -14.61
C ARG A 279 -14.63 14.05 -15.19
N GLU A 280 -14.57 15.19 -15.89
CA GLU A 280 -15.73 15.81 -16.53
C GLU A 280 -16.42 14.82 -17.48
N ARG A 281 -15.65 14.14 -18.34
CA ARG A 281 -16.18 13.10 -19.23
C ARG A 281 -16.76 11.91 -18.46
N ALA A 282 -16.12 11.49 -17.37
CA ALA A 282 -16.60 10.38 -16.53
C ALA A 282 -17.90 10.72 -15.79
N GLU A 283 -18.07 11.97 -15.36
CA GLU A 283 -19.31 12.48 -14.77
C GLU A 283 -20.45 12.44 -15.80
N GLU A 284 -20.22 12.78 -17.07
CA GLU A 284 -21.22 12.62 -18.12
C GLU A 284 -21.64 11.16 -18.31
N VAL A 285 -20.69 10.23 -18.33
CA VAL A 285 -20.98 8.78 -18.43
C VAL A 285 -21.77 8.32 -17.21
N LEU A 286 -21.38 8.73 -16.01
CA LEU A 286 -22.07 8.42 -14.77
C LEU A 286 -23.52 8.90 -14.81
N LEU A 287 -23.78 10.13 -15.26
CA LEU A 287 -25.12 10.68 -15.40
C LEU A 287 -25.96 9.88 -16.42
N ARG A 288 -25.40 9.61 -17.61
CA ARG A 288 -26.07 8.82 -18.65
C ARG A 288 -26.44 7.42 -18.15
N ARG A 289 -25.54 6.74 -17.43
CA ARG A 289 -25.77 5.41 -16.85
C ARG A 289 -26.80 5.44 -15.72
N THR A 290 -26.73 6.44 -14.85
CA THR A 290 -27.72 6.64 -13.76
C THR A 290 -29.13 6.82 -14.33
N GLU A 291 -29.27 7.61 -15.41
CA GLU A 291 -30.55 7.75 -16.09
C GLU A 291 -31.06 6.45 -16.71
N GLN A 292 -30.18 5.66 -17.33
CA GLN A 292 -30.53 4.36 -17.91
C GLN A 292 -31.04 3.40 -16.83
N ASP A 293 -30.33 3.29 -15.71
CA ASP A 293 -30.72 2.43 -14.58
C ASP A 293 -32.05 2.89 -13.98
N MET A 294 -32.26 4.19 -13.82
CA MET A 294 -33.54 4.73 -13.34
C MET A 294 -34.71 4.42 -14.30
N ARG A 295 -34.47 4.40 -15.62
CA ARG A 295 -35.48 4.02 -16.61
C ARG A 295 -35.81 2.52 -16.53
N LEU A 296 -34.81 1.67 -16.29
CA LEU A 296 -35.01 0.23 -16.08
C LEU A 296 -35.83 -0.04 -14.81
N VAL A 297 -35.46 0.57 -13.68
CA VAL A 297 -36.20 0.44 -12.41
C VAL A 297 -37.65 0.92 -12.55
N ARG A 298 -37.90 2.01 -13.28
CA ARG A 298 -39.26 2.49 -13.55
C ARG A 298 -40.06 1.48 -14.39
N ARG A 299 -39.44 0.86 -15.40
CA ARG A 299 -40.06 -0.18 -16.22
C ARG A 299 -40.37 -1.42 -15.41
N ASP A 300 -39.45 -1.87 -14.55
CA ASP A 300 -39.66 -3.04 -13.71
C ASP A 300 -40.77 -2.81 -12.68
N ARG A 301 -40.87 -1.62 -12.09
CA ARG A 301 -42.00 -1.26 -11.21
C ARG A 301 -43.34 -1.22 -11.95
N ALA A 302 -43.35 -0.73 -13.19
CA ALA A 302 -44.54 -0.73 -14.03
C ALA A 302 -44.94 -2.15 -14.46
N ALA A 303 -43.97 -3.00 -14.81
CA ALA A 303 -44.19 -4.40 -15.18
C ALA A 303 -44.60 -5.27 -13.99
N ALA A 304 -44.01 -5.07 -12.80
CA ALA A 304 -44.42 -5.71 -11.56
C ALA A 304 -45.83 -5.27 -11.14
N SER A 305 -46.18 -3.99 -11.34
CA SER A 305 -47.55 -3.50 -11.11
C SER A 305 -48.56 -4.05 -12.11
N ALA A 306 -48.13 -4.39 -13.33
CA ALA A 306 -48.97 -5.06 -14.32
C ALA A 306 -49.13 -6.56 -14.04
N SER A 307 -48.09 -7.24 -13.55
CA SER A 307 -48.12 -8.66 -13.18
C SER A 307 -48.91 -8.94 -11.90
N ALA A 308 -49.12 -7.95 -11.03
CA ALA A 308 -50.03 -8.05 -9.89
C ALA A 308 -51.52 -7.96 -10.28
N ARG A 309 -51.83 -7.68 -11.55
CA ARG A 309 -53.19 -7.66 -12.11
C ARG A 309 -53.44 -8.86 -13.02
N VAL A 310 -53.19 -10.07 -12.54
CA VAL A 310 -53.62 -11.30 -13.23
C VAL A 310 -54.40 -12.18 -12.24
N VAL A 311 -55.72 -12.10 -12.38
CA VAL A 311 -56.79 -13.03 -12.00
C VAL A 311 -57.03 -13.26 -10.49
N ALA A 312 -57.90 -12.42 -9.92
CA ALA A 312 -58.88 -12.89 -8.94
C ALA A 312 -60.17 -13.22 -9.71
N PRO A 313 -60.66 -14.48 -9.72
CA PRO A 313 -62.00 -14.75 -10.22
C PRO A 313 -63.00 -14.27 -9.19
N ALA A 314 -63.92 -13.40 -9.61
CA ALA A 314 -65.13 -13.12 -8.87
C ALA A 314 -66.00 -14.37 -8.85
N LEU A 315 -66.27 -14.93 -7.67
CA LEU A 315 -67.53 -15.58 -7.32
C LEU A 315 -67.55 -15.81 -5.80
N GLY A 316 -68.63 -15.35 -5.18
CA GLY A 316 -68.73 -15.17 -3.75
C GLY A 316 -68.63 -16.45 -2.93
N ALA A 317 -67.96 -16.33 -1.79
CA ALA A 317 -68.27 -17.06 -0.58
C ALA A 317 -67.73 -16.25 0.60
N ASP A 318 -68.61 -15.96 1.56
CA ASP A 318 -68.28 -15.43 2.88
C ASP A 318 -67.17 -16.28 3.51
N VAL A 319 -66.01 -15.68 3.76
CA VAL A 319 -65.00 -16.25 4.65
C VAL A 319 -64.96 -15.41 5.91
N ARG A 320 -65.60 -15.95 6.95
CA ARG A 320 -65.63 -15.42 8.32
C ARG A 320 -64.22 -15.25 8.86
N PHE A 321 -63.94 -14.07 9.39
CA PHE A 321 -62.82 -13.84 10.29
C PHE A 321 -63.05 -14.59 11.61
N GLY A 322 -62.36 -15.72 11.78
CA GLY A 322 -62.27 -16.46 13.03
C GLY A 322 -61.09 -15.99 13.87
N SER A 323 -61.33 -15.01 14.73
CA SER A 323 -60.47 -14.76 15.89
C SER A 323 -60.63 -15.89 16.89
N SER A 324 -59.59 -16.67 17.15
CA SER A 324 -59.37 -17.27 18.46
C SER A 324 -57.89 -17.52 18.73
N ARG A 325 -57.47 -16.93 19.85
CA ARG A 325 -56.27 -17.29 20.61
C ARG A 325 -56.42 -18.71 21.17
N TRP A 326 -55.30 -19.21 21.72
CA TRP A 326 -55.08 -20.17 22.82
C TRP A 326 -53.95 -21.12 22.39
N ALA A 327 -52.70 -20.88 22.81
CA ALA A 327 -52.11 -21.21 24.11
C ALA A 327 -51.91 -22.72 24.34
N GLY A 328 -50.63 -23.13 24.39
CA GLY A 328 -50.07 -24.15 25.30
C GLY A 328 -50.47 -25.62 25.12
N ASN A 329 -49.52 -26.48 24.75
CA ASN A 329 -48.69 -27.24 25.71
C ASN A 329 -47.88 -28.36 25.00
N THR A 330 -46.56 -28.20 25.07
CA THR A 330 -45.53 -29.13 25.58
C THR A 330 -45.67 -30.67 25.57
N VAL A 331 -44.48 -31.27 25.34
CA VAL A 331 -43.91 -32.63 25.62
C VAL A 331 -44.44 -33.80 24.75
N SER A 332 -43.66 -34.77 24.27
CA SER A 332 -42.38 -35.33 24.74
C SER A 332 -41.70 -36.23 23.70
N SER A 333 -40.34 -36.24 23.76
CA SER A 333 -39.34 -37.33 23.61
C SER A 333 -39.73 -38.68 22.94
N TRP A 334 -38.87 -39.42 22.24
CA TRP A 334 -37.63 -40.17 22.58
C TRP A 334 -37.03 -40.64 21.22
N ARG A 335 -35.74 -40.92 20.94
CA ARG A 335 -34.51 -41.26 21.69
C ARG A 335 -33.31 -40.61 20.98
#